data_AF-B8CTB4-F1
#
_entry.id   AF-B8CTB4-F1
#
_cell.length_a   1.000
_cell.length_b   1.000
_cell.length_c   1.000
_cell.angle_alpha   90.00
_cell.angle_beta   90.00
_cell.angle_gamma   90.00
#
_symmetry.space_group_name_H-M   'P 1'
#
loop_
_entity.id
_entity.type
_entity.pdbx_description
1 polymer ?
#
loop_
_entity_poly.entity_id
_entity_poly.type
_entity_poly.pdbx_seq_one_letter_code
_entity_poly.pdbx_strand_id
1 'polypeptide(L)'
;MNTKVKMLLVSLLCLNLVGCEYVDNILHPDDGDEIVIDENFKNDALQLGLSEAIITQLCTATKEISVKCISVLSSESNQQEVRFEYSYNNVTQENDYAKSTDASRIIFHLPVDSTAARIEFENNRSYQFNDGYEYTWVEPTDIETADVVNDADESLAKLVNSAVIKRVTSSKLTNVSTASLSNDKYSITEAQDLVNRASTVLFPVLAVSVTSSDQTVPIDASFKMFTTGHNAILSNFSTAFSTAIEQSWI
;
A
#
# COMPACT_ATOMS: atom_id res chain seq x y z
N MET A 1 -14.83 56.84 -34.43
CA MET A 1 -15.07 56.63 -32.98
C MET A 1 -16.42 55.91 -32.83
N ASN A 2 -16.61 54.80 -32.13
CA ASN A 2 -15.70 54.04 -31.27
C ASN A 2 -16.18 52.57 -31.10
N THR A 3 -16.39 51.85 -32.21
CA THR A 3 -16.77 50.41 -32.19
C THR A 3 -15.57 49.46 -32.09
N LYS A 4 -14.34 49.98 -32.21
CA LYS A 4 -13.10 49.17 -32.13
C LYS A 4 -12.64 48.85 -30.69
N VAL A 5 -13.15 49.56 -29.68
CA VAL A 5 -12.73 49.34 -28.28
C VAL A 5 -13.51 48.20 -27.61
N LYS A 6 -14.70 47.82 -28.12
CA LYS A 6 -15.45 46.68 -27.55
C LYS A 6 -15.05 45.31 -28.10
N MET A 7 -14.46 45.22 -29.29
CA MET A 7 -14.01 43.93 -29.83
C MET A 7 -12.66 43.46 -29.29
N LEU A 8 -11.83 44.36 -28.75
CA LEU A 8 -10.52 44.00 -28.20
C LEU A 8 -10.62 43.40 -26.79
N LEU A 9 -11.67 43.71 -26.04
CA LEU A 9 -11.92 43.09 -24.73
C LEU A 9 -12.57 41.70 -24.84
N VAL A 10 -13.29 41.41 -25.92
CA VAL A 10 -13.85 40.06 -26.14
C VAL A 10 -12.81 39.12 -26.78
N SER A 11 -11.91 39.64 -27.61
CA SER A 11 -10.83 38.83 -28.20
C SER A 11 -9.67 38.54 -27.24
N LEU A 12 -9.48 39.33 -26.17
CA LEU A 12 -8.53 39.00 -25.10
C LEU A 12 -9.11 38.05 -24.04
N LEU A 13 -10.44 37.88 -23.98
CA LEU A 13 -11.07 36.89 -23.11
C LEU A 13 -11.16 35.50 -23.76
N CYS A 14 -11.11 35.39 -25.09
CA CYS A 14 -11.18 34.10 -25.78
C CYS A 14 -9.82 33.43 -26.05
N LEU A 15 -8.70 34.10 -25.74
CA LEU A 15 -7.35 33.52 -25.86
C LEU A 15 -6.75 33.04 -24.52
N ASN A 16 -7.48 33.20 -23.40
CA ASN A 16 -7.03 32.74 -22.08
C ASN A 16 -7.72 31.47 -21.57
N LEU A 17 -8.63 30.86 -22.33
CA LEU A 17 -9.39 29.69 -21.87
C LEU A 17 -9.05 28.37 -22.57
N VAL A 18 -8.09 28.35 -23.50
CA VAL A 18 -7.68 27.09 -24.19
C VAL A 18 -6.17 26.84 -24.10
N GLY A 19 -5.43 27.72 -23.42
CA GLY A 19 -3.96 27.65 -23.32
C GLY A 19 -3.39 27.46 -21.92
N CYS A 20 -4.20 27.57 -20.85
CA CYS A 20 -3.71 27.31 -19.49
C CYS A 20 -3.77 25.83 -19.11
N GLU A 21 -4.66 25.02 -19.69
CA GLU A 21 -4.70 23.57 -19.42
C GLU A 21 -3.43 22.83 -19.88
N TYR A 22 -2.72 23.34 -20.90
CA TYR A 22 -1.47 22.72 -21.38
C TYR A 22 -0.21 23.20 -20.66
N VAL A 23 -0.27 24.32 -19.91
CA VAL A 23 0.86 24.78 -19.09
C VAL A 23 0.70 24.35 -17.64
N ASP A 24 -0.54 24.21 -17.14
CA ASP A 24 -0.79 23.52 -15.87
C ASP A 24 -0.49 22.02 -15.99
N ASN A 25 -0.73 21.34 -17.12
CA ASN A 25 -0.29 19.95 -17.31
C ASN A 25 1.24 19.73 -17.33
N ILE A 26 2.04 20.80 -17.37
CA ILE A 26 3.51 20.74 -17.25
C ILE A 26 3.97 21.10 -15.83
N LEU A 27 3.16 21.84 -15.05
CA LEU A 27 3.48 22.26 -13.68
C LEU A 27 2.73 21.47 -12.59
N HIS A 28 1.62 20.85 -12.96
CA HIS A 28 0.73 19.99 -12.19
C HIS A 28 0.28 18.85 -13.10
N PRO A 29 1.11 17.80 -13.29
CA PRO A 29 0.62 16.60 -13.94
C PRO A 29 -0.60 16.10 -13.15
N ASP A 30 -1.73 15.92 -13.85
CA ASP A 30 -2.86 15.12 -13.38
C ASP A 30 -2.32 13.85 -12.71
N ASP A 31 -2.69 13.60 -11.46
CA ASP A 31 -2.70 12.28 -10.81
C ASP A 31 -3.53 12.40 -9.52
N GLY A 32 -4.81 12.73 -9.67
CA GLY A 32 -5.79 12.57 -8.60
C GLY A 32 -6.14 11.08 -8.46
N ASP A 33 -5.38 10.35 -7.66
CA ASP A 33 -5.77 9.00 -7.23
C ASP A 33 -7.05 9.10 -6.37
N GLU A 34 -8.21 8.89 -7.00
CA GLU A 34 -9.52 8.90 -6.34
C GLU A 34 -9.61 7.76 -5.32
N ILE A 35 -10.09 8.07 -4.11
CA ILE A 35 -10.41 7.07 -3.09
C ILE A 35 -11.48 6.14 -3.65
N VAL A 36 -11.18 4.84 -3.77
CA VAL A 36 -12.15 3.83 -4.23
C VAL A 36 -12.72 3.10 -3.02
N ILE A 37 -14.01 3.32 -2.73
CA ILE A 37 -14.77 2.55 -1.73
C ILE A 37 -15.78 1.67 -2.47
N ASP A 38 -15.67 0.35 -2.31
CA ASP A 38 -16.67 -0.60 -2.81
C ASP A 38 -18.00 -0.43 -2.04
N GLU A 39 -19.13 -0.48 -2.76
CA GLU A 39 -20.48 -0.35 -2.17
C GLU A 39 -20.75 -1.39 -1.07
N ASN A 40 -20.17 -2.59 -1.18
CA ASN A 40 -20.32 -3.65 -0.18
C ASN A 40 -19.36 -3.48 1.02
N PHE A 41 -18.28 -2.72 0.85
CA PHE A 41 -17.25 -2.51 1.86
C PHE A 41 -17.80 -2.05 3.18
N LYS A 42 -18.66 -1.03 3.16
CA LYS A 42 -19.19 -0.44 4.38
C LYS A 42 -19.97 -1.45 5.21
N ASN A 43 -20.79 -2.28 4.57
CA ASN A 43 -21.62 -3.27 5.24
C ASN A 43 -20.77 -4.41 5.82
N ASP A 44 -19.76 -4.87 5.08
CA ASP A 44 -18.88 -5.96 5.53
C ASP A 44 -17.90 -5.49 6.61
N ALA A 45 -17.42 -4.25 6.52
CA ALA A 45 -16.63 -3.61 7.55
C ALA A 45 -17.43 -3.43 8.86
N LEU A 46 -18.71 -3.07 8.78
CA LEU A 46 -19.58 -3.04 9.96
C LEU A 46 -19.75 -4.43 10.60
N GLN A 47 -19.77 -5.50 9.80
CA GLN A 47 -19.81 -6.88 10.32
C GLN A 47 -18.52 -7.27 11.06
N LEU A 48 -17.39 -6.63 10.76
CA LEU A 48 -16.15 -6.76 11.54
C LEU A 48 -16.15 -5.97 12.85
N GLY A 49 -17.22 -5.23 13.16
CA GLY A 49 -17.20 -4.28 14.26
C GLY A 49 -16.33 -3.05 13.96
N LEU A 50 -16.21 -2.66 12.69
CA LEU A 50 -15.67 -1.35 12.36
C LEU A 50 -16.80 -0.33 12.39
N SER A 51 -16.69 0.70 13.24
CA SER A 51 -17.67 1.78 13.22
C SER A 51 -17.62 2.57 11.90
N GLU A 52 -18.72 3.21 11.51
CA GLU A 52 -18.74 4.06 10.31
C GLU A 52 -17.68 5.18 10.34
N ALA A 53 -17.38 5.71 11.54
CA ALA A 53 -16.34 6.71 11.73
C ALA A 53 -14.94 6.14 11.44
N ILE A 54 -14.67 4.91 11.87
CA ILE A 54 -13.40 4.20 11.60
C ILE A 54 -13.26 3.90 10.11
N ILE A 55 -14.32 3.39 9.47
CA ILE A 55 -14.35 3.14 8.03
C ILE A 55 -14.04 4.42 7.26
N THR A 56 -14.69 5.53 7.64
CA THR A 56 -14.45 6.83 7.01
C THR A 56 -13.00 7.27 7.19
N GLN A 57 -12.44 7.17 8.40
CA GLN A 57 -11.05 7.54 8.67
C GLN A 57 -10.06 6.71 7.84
N LEU A 58 -10.19 5.39 7.83
CA LEU A 58 -9.32 4.49 7.07
C LEU A 58 -9.43 4.68 5.55
N CYS A 59 -10.61 5.06 5.03
CA CYS A 59 -10.83 5.22 3.60
C CYS A 59 -10.57 6.63 3.08
N THR A 60 -10.45 7.66 3.94
CA THR A 60 -10.35 9.07 3.49
C THR A 60 -8.95 9.68 3.64
N ALA A 61 -7.91 8.85 3.66
CA ALA A 61 -6.56 9.25 4.03
C ALA A 61 -5.71 9.81 2.87
N THR A 62 -5.42 11.12 2.96
CA THR A 62 -4.26 11.86 2.39
C THR A 62 -4.13 12.01 0.86
N LYS A 63 -3.76 13.22 0.42
CA LYS A 63 -3.61 13.63 -0.99
C LYS A 63 -2.40 13.04 -1.71
N GLU A 64 -1.55 12.28 -1.02
CA GLU A 64 -0.24 11.82 -1.51
C GLU A 64 -0.20 10.30 -1.76
N ILE A 65 -1.28 9.58 -1.48
CA ILE A 65 -1.33 8.11 -1.51
C ILE A 65 -2.68 7.66 -2.08
N SER A 66 -2.69 6.69 -2.99
CA SER A 66 -3.91 6.04 -3.45
C SER A 66 -4.41 5.06 -2.40
N VAL A 67 -5.62 5.28 -1.88
CA VAL A 67 -6.28 4.40 -0.90
C VAL A 67 -7.48 3.70 -1.54
N LYS A 68 -7.54 2.37 -1.41
CA LYS A 68 -8.68 1.56 -1.83
C LYS A 68 -9.22 0.75 -0.66
N CYS A 69 -10.54 0.85 -0.47
CA CYS A 69 -11.30 0.10 0.50
C CYS A 69 -12.16 -0.93 -0.23
N ILE A 70 -11.72 -2.20 -0.18
CA ILE A 70 -12.23 -3.29 -1.02
C ILE A 70 -12.79 -4.41 -0.14
N SER A 71 -13.97 -4.91 -0.47
CA SER A 71 -14.52 -6.12 0.14
C SER A 71 -14.45 -7.27 -0.85
N VAL A 72 -13.91 -8.41 -0.44
CA VAL A 72 -13.79 -9.57 -1.33
C VAL A 72 -13.90 -10.88 -0.57
N LEU A 73 -14.58 -11.86 -1.16
CA LEU A 73 -14.57 -13.23 -0.65
C LEU A 73 -13.25 -13.90 -1.06
N SER A 74 -12.44 -14.27 -0.07
CA SER A 74 -11.17 -14.96 -0.29
C SER A 74 -11.40 -16.30 -0.98
N SER A 75 -10.81 -16.51 -2.16
CA SER A 75 -10.90 -17.80 -2.84
C SER A 75 -10.13 -18.92 -2.12
N GLU A 76 -9.19 -18.57 -1.26
CA GLU A 76 -8.34 -19.53 -0.55
C GLU A 76 -8.92 -19.95 0.80
N SER A 77 -9.39 -18.99 1.59
CA SER A 77 -9.95 -19.27 2.93
C SER A 77 -11.48 -19.33 2.97
N ASN A 78 -12.16 -18.92 1.88
CA ASN A 78 -13.61 -18.71 1.85
C ASN A 78 -14.12 -17.74 2.94
N GLN A 79 -13.23 -16.92 3.50
CA GLN A 79 -13.57 -15.86 4.43
C GLN A 79 -13.83 -14.57 3.65
N GLN A 80 -14.80 -13.79 4.11
CA GLN A 80 -14.96 -12.45 3.60
C GLN A 80 -13.81 -11.59 4.12
N GLU A 81 -13.20 -10.79 3.26
CA GLU A 81 -12.04 -9.96 3.58
C GLU A 81 -12.37 -8.50 3.33
N VAL A 82 -12.08 -7.67 4.33
CA VAL A 82 -12.16 -6.22 4.25
C VAL A 82 -10.74 -5.69 4.15
N ARG A 83 -10.38 -5.18 2.99
CA ARG A 83 -9.01 -4.80 2.62
C ARG A 83 -8.87 -3.29 2.53
N PHE A 84 -7.88 -2.77 3.23
CA PHE A 84 -7.40 -1.40 3.11
C PHE A 84 -6.08 -1.43 2.35
N GLU A 85 -6.11 -1.08 1.07
CA GLU A 85 -4.93 -1.04 0.19
C GLU A 85 -4.42 0.39 0.08
N TYR A 86 -3.11 0.53 0.26
CA TYR A 86 -2.36 1.77 0.07
C TYR A 86 -1.29 1.49 -0.96
N SER A 87 -1.31 2.26 -2.05
CA SER A 87 -0.35 2.10 -3.13
C SER A 87 0.41 3.38 -3.38
N TYR A 88 1.73 3.25 -3.55
CA TYR A 88 2.61 4.30 -4.03
C TYR A 88 2.92 4.00 -5.49
N ASN A 89 2.31 4.75 -6.40
CA ASN A 89 2.50 4.55 -7.83
C ASN A 89 3.90 4.99 -8.26
N ASN A 90 4.54 4.15 -9.08
CA ASN A 90 5.66 4.46 -9.98
C ASN A 90 6.83 5.28 -9.39
N VAL A 91 7.59 4.68 -8.47
CA VAL A 91 8.94 5.16 -8.21
C VAL A 91 9.84 4.65 -9.32
N THR A 92 10.15 5.52 -10.28
CA THR A 92 11.22 5.27 -11.25
C THR A 92 12.51 5.24 -10.45
N GLN A 93 13.20 4.09 -10.43
CA GLN A 93 14.49 4.02 -9.77
C GLN A 93 15.48 4.89 -10.54
N GLU A 94 16.38 5.57 -9.82
CA GLU A 94 17.21 6.69 -10.29
C GLU A 94 18.02 6.43 -11.58
N ASN A 95 18.13 5.17 -12.02
CA ASN A 95 18.99 4.77 -13.12
C ASN A 95 18.27 4.18 -14.36
N ASP A 96 16.93 4.21 -14.44
CA ASP A 96 16.14 3.77 -15.62
C ASP A 96 16.45 2.35 -16.16
N TYR A 97 16.94 1.43 -15.31
CA TYR A 97 17.11 0.01 -15.68
C TYR A 97 15.88 -0.82 -15.32
N ALA A 98 15.13 -0.38 -14.32
CA ALA A 98 13.97 -1.07 -13.79
C ALA A 98 12.99 -0.09 -13.13
N LYS A 99 11.73 -0.50 -13.09
CA LYS A 99 10.65 0.15 -12.34
C LYS A 99 10.18 -0.79 -11.26
N SER A 100 9.87 -0.25 -10.08
CA SER A 100 9.21 -1.03 -9.03
C SER A 100 7.92 -0.37 -8.58
N THR A 101 6.87 -1.18 -8.46
CA THR A 101 5.59 -0.79 -7.89
C THR A 101 5.42 -1.51 -6.55
N ASP A 102 4.95 -0.79 -5.54
CA ASP A 102 4.68 -1.31 -4.20
C ASP A 102 3.22 -1.03 -3.81
N ALA A 103 2.57 -2.05 -3.27
CA ALA A 103 1.27 -1.92 -2.64
C ALA A 103 1.34 -2.59 -1.26
N SER A 104 0.97 -1.83 -0.23
CA SER A 104 0.82 -2.34 1.13
C SER A 104 -0.66 -2.46 1.47
N ARG A 105 -1.07 -3.55 2.11
CA ARG A 105 -2.46 -3.79 2.49
C ARG A 105 -2.57 -4.19 3.95
N ILE A 106 -3.66 -3.76 4.56
CA ILE A 106 -4.14 -4.36 5.80
C ILE A 106 -5.47 -5.02 5.52
N ILE A 107 -5.55 -6.31 5.82
CA ILE A 107 -6.67 -7.18 5.49
C ILE A 107 -7.25 -7.70 6.80
N PHE A 108 -8.51 -7.35 7.03
CA PHE A 108 -9.29 -7.95 8.11
C PHE A 108 -10.07 -9.12 7.55
N HIS A 109 -9.85 -10.31 8.12
CA HIS A 109 -10.61 -11.49 7.74
C HIS A 109 -11.82 -11.63 8.66
N LEU A 110 -13.01 -11.61 8.06
CA LEU A 110 -14.26 -11.84 8.77
C LEU A 110 -14.28 -13.27 9.30
N PRO A 111 -14.52 -13.46 10.62
CA PRO A 111 -14.66 -14.78 11.18
C PRO A 111 -15.90 -15.46 10.59
N VAL A 112 -15.72 -16.67 10.07
CA VAL A 112 -16.79 -17.57 9.62
C VAL A 112 -16.60 -18.89 10.34
N ASP A 113 -17.67 -19.49 10.88
CA ASP A 113 -17.73 -20.84 11.46
C ASP A 113 -16.39 -21.38 12.01
N SER A 114 -16.06 -21.05 13.26
CA SER A 114 -14.88 -21.52 14.01
C SER A 114 -13.48 -21.08 13.52
N THR A 115 -13.41 -20.16 12.56
CA THR A 115 -12.13 -19.55 12.15
C THR A 115 -11.69 -18.41 13.09
N ALA A 116 -10.39 -18.31 13.30
CA ALA A 116 -9.78 -17.23 14.07
C ALA A 116 -9.95 -15.90 13.31
N ALA A 117 -10.31 -14.84 14.03
CA ALA A 117 -10.26 -13.49 13.48
C ALA A 117 -8.79 -13.09 13.39
N ARG A 118 -8.40 -12.47 12.27
CA ARG A 118 -7.01 -12.07 12.04
C ARG A 118 -6.92 -10.76 11.26
N ILE A 119 -5.86 -10.01 11.57
CA ILE A 119 -5.41 -8.85 10.82
C ILE A 119 -4.14 -9.27 10.10
N GLU A 120 -4.19 -9.24 8.78
CA GLU A 120 -3.07 -9.57 7.91
C GLU A 120 -2.48 -8.29 7.31
N PHE A 121 -1.16 -8.18 7.37
CA PHE A 121 -0.35 -7.18 6.71
C PHE A 121 0.24 -7.81 5.47
N GLU A 122 0.03 -7.19 4.31
CA GLU A 122 0.59 -7.64 3.04
C GLU A 122 1.46 -6.53 2.46
N ASN A 123 2.64 -6.88 1.97
CA ASN A 123 3.34 -6.05 1.01
C ASN A 123 3.52 -6.81 -0.30
N ASN A 124 3.08 -6.20 -1.39
CA ASN A 124 3.21 -6.72 -2.73
C ASN A 124 4.07 -5.79 -3.57
N ARG A 125 5.21 -6.31 -4.02
CA ARG A 125 6.15 -5.59 -4.87
C ARG A 125 6.29 -6.26 -6.22
N SER A 126 6.19 -5.46 -7.28
CA SER A 126 6.46 -5.87 -8.66
C SER A 126 7.65 -5.11 -9.21
N TYR A 127 8.64 -5.83 -9.73
CA TYR A 127 9.79 -5.30 -10.45
C TYR A 127 9.60 -5.55 -11.94
N GLN A 128 9.80 -4.52 -12.76
CA GLN A 128 9.81 -4.59 -14.20
C GLN A 128 11.15 -4.08 -14.71
N PHE A 129 11.85 -4.88 -15.51
CA PHE A 129 13.18 -4.59 -16.04
C PHE A 129 13.06 -4.18 -17.51
N ASN A 130 13.89 -3.24 -17.94
CA ASN A 130 13.91 -2.78 -19.32
C ASN A 130 14.53 -3.84 -20.26
N ASP A 131 14.26 -3.72 -21.56
CA ASP A 131 14.80 -4.65 -22.56
C ASP A 131 16.33 -4.64 -22.58
N GLY A 132 16.94 -5.83 -22.73
CA GLY A 132 18.40 -5.99 -22.70
C GLY A 132 18.99 -6.14 -21.30
N TYR A 133 18.17 -6.09 -20.26
CA TYR A 133 18.56 -6.35 -18.88
C TYR A 133 18.00 -7.69 -18.38
N GLU A 134 18.84 -8.45 -17.69
CA GLU A 134 18.46 -9.65 -16.95
C GLU A 134 18.50 -9.38 -15.44
N TYR A 135 17.89 -10.27 -14.66
CA TYR A 135 17.90 -10.14 -13.20
C TYR A 135 18.14 -11.46 -12.47
N THR A 136 18.73 -11.31 -11.29
CA THR A 136 18.86 -12.36 -10.27
C THR A 136 18.39 -11.80 -8.92
N TRP A 137 18.06 -12.69 -7.99
CA TRP A 137 17.70 -12.31 -6.63
C TRP A 137 18.34 -13.23 -5.61
N VAL A 138 18.48 -12.71 -4.39
CA VAL A 138 18.91 -13.47 -3.21
C VAL A 138 17.89 -13.25 -2.11
N GLU A 139 17.38 -14.34 -1.57
CA GLU A 139 16.47 -14.30 -0.42
C GLU A 139 17.22 -13.88 0.84
N PRO A 140 16.64 -12.99 1.66
CA PRO A 140 17.24 -12.60 2.93
C PRO A 140 17.21 -13.78 3.91
N THR A 141 18.18 -13.84 4.82
CA THR A 141 18.32 -14.97 5.77
C THR A 141 17.19 -15.06 6.79
N ASP A 142 16.47 -13.96 6.99
CA ASP A 142 15.36 -13.79 7.94
C ASP A 142 14.00 -13.71 7.23
N ILE A 143 13.90 -14.21 5.99
CA ILE A 143 12.68 -14.16 5.15
C ILE A 143 11.41 -14.68 5.85
N GLU A 144 11.53 -15.57 6.82
CA GLU A 144 10.41 -16.18 7.56
C GLU A 144 9.81 -15.28 8.65
N THR A 145 10.37 -14.10 8.89
CA THR A 145 9.90 -13.19 9.96
C THR A 145 9.64 -11.78 9.45
N ALA A 146 8.54 -11.18 9.89
CA ALA A 146 8.28 -9.75 9.76
C ALA A 146 8.35 -9.08 11.15
N ASP A 147 9.01 -7.94 11.24
CA ASP A 147 9.23 -7.23 12.51
C ASP A 147 8.20 -6.12 12.69
N VAL A 148 7.50 -6.12 13.82
CA VAL A 148 6.63 -5.03 14.24
C VAL A 148 7.47 -4.10 15.10
N VAL A 149 7.69 -2.87 14.65
CA VAL A 149 8.60 -1.93 15.32
C VAL A 149 7.88 -0.65 15.76
N ASN A 150 8.48 0.11 16.67
CA ASN A 150 8.03 1.45 17.05
C ASN A 150 8.71 2.56 16.20
N ASP A 151 8.40 3.83 16.47
CA ASP A 151 8.96 4.99 15.74
C ASP A 151 10.50 5.12 15.85
N ALA A 152 11.11 4.42 16.80
CA ALA A 152 12.56 4.36 17.00
C ALA A 152 13.21 3.12 16.36
N ASP A 153 12.47 2.39 15.51
CA ASP A 153 12.86 1.12 14.90
C ASP A 153 13.19 0.00 15.92
N GLU A 154 12.65 0.09 17.14
CA GLU A 154 12.80 -0.96 18.15
C GLU A 154 11.77 -2.08 17.91
N SER A 155 12.24 -3.32 17.84
CA SER A 155 11.39 -4.52 17.70
C SER A 155 10.47 -4.70 18.90
N LEU A 156 9.16 -4.77 18.62
CA LEU A 156 8.10 -5.03 19.58
C LEU A 156 7.62 -6.48 19.50
N ALA A 157 7.52 -7.04 18.29
CA ALA A 157 7.13 -8.42 18.06
C ALA A 157 7.65 -8.93 16.70
N LYS A 158 7.85 -10.25 16.59
CA LYS A 158 8.15 -10.90 15.31
C LYS A 158 6.99 -11.77 14.87
N LEU A 159 6.41 -11.43 13.74
CA LEU A 159 5.35 -12.18 13.10
C LEU A 159 5.95 -13.20 12.13
N VAL A 160 5.27 -14.33 11.96
CA VAL A 160 5.62 -15.29 10.91
C VAL A 160 5.31 -14.65 9.55
N ASN A 161 6.31 -14.56 8.68
CA ASN A 161 6.17 -14.05 7.33
C ASN A 161 6.06 -15.21 6.33
N SER A 162 5.05 -15.14 5.48
CA SER A 162 4.90 -16.00 4.31
C SER A 162 5.26 -15.19 3.05
N ALA A 163 6.49 -15.34 2.58
CA ALA A 163 6.96 -14.69 1.36
C ALA A 163 6.81 -15.61 0.14
N VAL A 164 6.24 -15.08 -0.94
CA VAL A 164 6.11 -15.74 -2.24
C VAL A 164 6.81 -14.90 -3.30
N ILE A 165 7.97 -15.40 -3.76
CA ILE A 165 8.75 -14.78 -4.82
C ILE A 165 8.46 -15.52 -6.13
N LYS A 166 8.01 -14.79 -7.14
CA LYS A 166 7.61 -15.37 -8.43
C LYS A 166 8.28 -14.65 -9.60
N ARG A 167 9.10 -15.40 -10.34
CA ARG A 167 9.53 -15.03 -11.69
C ARG A 167 8.31 -15.07 -12.61
N VAL A 168 7.85 -13.90 -13.06
CA VAL A 168 6.70 -13.80 -13.99
C VAL A 168 7.20 -13.93 -15.43
N THR A 169 8.26 -13.21 -15.78
CA THR A 169 8.98 -13.30 -17.06
C THR A 169 10.48 -13.09 -16.83
N SER A 170 11.27 -13.15 -17.91
CA SER A 170 12.69 -12.73 -17.90
C SER A 170 12.89 -11.26 -17.53
N SER A 171 11.85 -10.43 -17.65
CA SER A 171 11.85 -8.99 -17.38
C SER A 171 10.86 -8.58 -16.28
N LYS A 172 10.30 -9.54 -15.52
CA LYS A 172 9.37 -9.24 -14.44
C LYS A 172 9.47 -10.22 -13.27
N LEU A 173 9.58 -9.68 -12.06
CA LEU A 173 9.66 -10.39 -10.78
C LEU A 173 8.60 -9.82 -9.84
N THR A 174 7.91 -10.66 -9.07
CA THR A 174 7.03 -10.21 -8.00
C THR A 174 7.43 -10.83 -6.67
N ASN A 175 7.30 -10.09 -5.58
CA ASN A 175 7.44 -10.56 -4.21
C ASN A 175 6.21 -10.14 -3.42
N VAL A 176 5.49 -11.12 -2.87
CA VAL A 176 4.38 -10.87 -1.94
C VAL A 176 4.79 -11.42 -0.60
N SER A 177 4.72 -10.60 0.45
CA SER A 177 5.02 -10.99 1.82
C SER A 177 3.81 -10.71 2.70
N THR A 178 3.36 -11.71 3.45
CA THR A 178 2.22 -11.59 4.36
C THR A 178 2.59 -12.00 5.78
N ALA A 179 2.10 -11.25 6.77
CA ALA A 179 2.26 -11.54 8.18
C ALA A 179 0.97 -11.17 8.92
N SER A 180 0.62 -11.87 10.02
CA SER A 180 -0.68 -11.64 10.67
C SER A 180 -0.65 -11.69 12.20
N LEU A 181 -1.59 -10.95 12.79
CA LEU A 181 -2.04 -11.04 14.17
C LEU A 181 -3.37 -11.78 14.20
N SER A 182 -3.58 -12.70 15.16
CA SER A 182 -4.78 -13.55 15.23
C SER A 182 -5.12 -13.91 16.68
N ASN A 183 -6.41 -14.13 17.00
CA ASN A 183 -6.87 -14.39 18.39
C ASN A 183 -6.47 -15.77 18.92
N ASP A 184 -6.03 -16.68 18.05
CA ASP A 184 -5.44 -17.94 18.46
C ASP A 184 -4.00 -17.77 19.02
N LYS A 185 -3.36 -16.64 18.74
CA LYS A 185 -1.97 -16.34 19.14
C LYS A 185 -1.83 -15.18 20.10
N TYR A 186 -2.70 -14.18 20.02
CA TYR A 186 -2.65 -12.97 20.84
C TYR A 186 -3.99 -12.75 21.51
N SER A 187 -3.97 -12.48 22.82
CA SER A 187 -5.17 -11.97 23.49
C SER A 187 -5.54 -10.57 22.97
N ILE A 188 -6.79 -10.17 23.20
CA ILE A 188 -7.28 -8.82 22.86
C ILE A 188 -6.31 -7.75 23.38
N THR A 189 -5.96 -7.81 24.67
CA THR A 189 -5.11 -6.80 25.31
C THR A 189 -3.68 -6.80 24.74
N GLU A 190 -3.09 -7.97 24.49
CA GLU A 190 -1.73 -8.05 23.96
C GLU A 190 -1.61 -7.42 22.59
N ALA A 191 -2.56 -7.72 21.70
CA ALA A 191 -2.45 -7.18 20.36
C ALA A 191 -3.02 -5.76 20.21
N GLN A 192 -3.89 -5.28 21.11
CA GLN A 192 -4.14 -3.84 21.25
C GLN A 192 -2.88 -3.09 21.71
N ASP A 193 -2.16 -3.59 22.73
CA ASP A 193 -0.91 -2.96 23.17
C ASP A 193 0.12 -2.92 22.04
N LEU A 194 0.26 -4.03 21.31
CA LEU A 194 1.17 -4.12 20.18
C LEU A 194 0.85 -3.09 19.10
N VAL A 195 -0.41 -3.02 18.64
CA VAL A 195 -0.82 -2.11 17.58
C VAL A 195 -0.76 -0.63 18.00
N ASN A 196 -1.05 -0.33 19.27
CA ASN A 196 -0.96 1.04 19.78
C ASN A 196 0.49 1.53 19.91
N ARG A 197 1.45 0.62 20.05
CA ARG A 197 2.88 0.92 20.15
C ARG A 197 3.62 0.80 18.83
N ALA A 198 3.06 0.05 17.87
CA ALA A 198 3.64 -0.16 16.57
C ALA A 198 3.54 1.09 15.70
N SER A 199 4.66 1.43 15.06
CA SER A 199 4.71 2.42 13.99
C SER A 199 4.57 1.75 12.63
N THR A 200 5.19 0.58 12.42
CA THR A 200 5.25 -0.09 11.11
C THR A 200 5.48 -1.60 11.26
N VAL A 201 5.19 -2.33 10.17
CA VAL A 201 5.57 -3.74 9.99
C VAL A 201 6.65 -3.80 8.90
N LEU A 202 7.85 -4.19 9.30
CA LEU A 202 9.01 -4.37 8.45
C LEU A 202 9.08 -5.81 7.96
N PHE A 203 9.04 -6.00 6.65
CA PHE A 203 9.36 -7.31 6.07
C PHE A 203 10.80 -7.33 5.56
N PRO A 204 11.41 -8.53 5.50
CA PRO A 204 12.74 -8.72 4.94
C PRO A 204 12.79 -8.28 3.47
N VAL A 205 13.83 -7.53 3.12
CA VAL A 205 13.98 -7.01 1.76
C VAL A 205 14.62 -8.03 0.84
N LEU A 206 13.98 -8.26 -0.30
CA LEU A 206 14.54 -9.07 -1.38
C LEU A 206 15.66 -8.30 -2.09
N ALA A 207 16.88 -8.85 -2.06
CA ALA A 207 17.99 -8.28 -2.80
C ALA A 207 17.88 -8.66 -4.29
N VAL A 208 17.72 -7.67 -5.17
CA VAL A 208 17.59 -7.85 -6.62
C VAL A 208 18.79 -7.21 -7.32
N SER A 209 19.45 -7.98 -8.19
CA SER A 209 20.57 -7.50 -9.01
C SER A 209 20.21 -7.54 -10.48
N VAL A 210 20.58 -6.49 -11.20
CA VAL A 210 20.39 -6.39 -12.65
C VAL A 210 21.72 -6.61 -13.35
N THR A 211 21.68 -7.39 -14.42
CA THR A 211 22.82 -7.66 -15.28
C THR A 211 22.54 -7.18 -16.70
N SER A 212 23.47 -6.44 -17.29
CA SER A 212 23.51 -6.11 -18.71
C SER A 212 24.77 -6.70 -19.36
N SER A 213 24.94 -6.51 -20.67
CA SER A 213 26.13 -6.96 -21.42
C SER A 213 27.46 -6.49 -20.82
N ASP A 214 27.46 -5.39 -20.07
CA ASP A 214 28.69 -4.71 -19.65
C ASP A 214 28.82 -4.52 -18.13
N GLN A 215 27.74 -4.67 -17.34
CA GLN A 215 27.76 -4.43 -15.89
C GLN A 215 26.70 -5.23 -15.12
N THR A 216 27.01 -5.55 -13.86
CA THR A 216 26.02 -5.95 -12.86
C THR A 216 25.88 -4.82 -11.85
N VAL A 217 24.67 -4.30 -11.68
CA VAL A 217 24.37 -3.18 -10.78
C VAL A 217 23.30 -3.66 -9.78
N PRO A 218 23.50 -3.47 -8.47
CA PRO A 218 22.43 -3.69 -7.52
C PRO A 218 21.32 -2.68 -7.83
N ILE A 219 20.08 -3.17 -7.97
CA ILE A 219 18.95 -2.25 -7.86
C ILE A 219 18.94 -1.78 -6.41
N ASP A 220 19.15 -0.48 -6.18
CA ASP A 220 18.85 0.10 -4.88
C ASP A 220 17.34 -0.09 -4.67
N ALA A 221 17.01 -1.13 -3.92
CA ALA A 221 15.66 -1.57 -3.66
C ALA A 221 14.97 -0.68 -2.61
N SER A 222 15.36 0.60 -2.50
CA SER A 222 14.72 1.65 -1.70
C SER A 222 13.94 1.08 -0.52
N PHE A 223 14.69 0.54 0.45
CA PHE A 223 14.18 -0.03 1.71
C PHE A 223 13.05 0.84 2.32
N LYS A 224 13.15 2.16 2.14
CA LYS A 224 12.13 3.15 2.46
C LYS A 224 10.72 2.74 1.97
N MET A 225 10.55 2.35 0.71
CA MET A 225 9.23 2.07 0.10
C MET A 225 8.47 0.91 0.76
N PHE A 226 9.16 -0.18 1.10
CA PHE A 226 8.56 -1.36 1.74
C PHE A 226 7.99 -1.03 3.12
N THR A 227 8.53 0.02 3.75
CA THR A 227 8.22 0.43 5.12
C THR A 227 7.25 1.62 5.19
N THR A 228 7.17 2.45 4.14
CA THR A 228 6.32 3.66 4.14
C THR A 228 4.82 3.32 4.16
N GLY A 229 4.42 2.23 3.49
CA GLY A 229 3.01 1.81 3.42
C GLY A 229 2.45 1.45 4.79
N HIS A 230 2.99 0.42 5.45
CA HIS A 230 2.54 0.05 6.80
C HIS A 230 2.78 1.15 7.84
N ASN A 231 3.85 1.95 7.70
CA ASN A 231 4.06 3.10 8.58
C ASN A 231 2.91 4.11 8.47
N ALA A 232 2.57 4.53 7.26
CA ALA A 232 1.47 5.47 7.03
C ALA A 232 0.13 4.94 7.54
N ILE A 233 -0.08 3.62 7.53
CA ILE A 233 -1.34 3.03 7.99
C ILE A 233 -1.36 2.92 9.52
N LEU A 234 -0.34 2.32 10.13
CA LEU A 234 -0.32 2.06 11.57
C LEU A 234 -0.19 3.35 12.39
N SER A 235 0.71 4.26 11.99
CA SER A 235 0.90 5.54 12.71
C SER A 235 -0.34 6.43 12.69
N ASN A 236 -1.09 6.46 11.57
CA ASN A 236 -2.27 7.31 11.43
C ASN A 236 -3.57 6.67 11.95
N PHE A 237 -3.62 5.34 12.05
CA PHE A 237 -4.86 4.62 12.35
C PHE A 237 -4.76 3.59 13.48
N SER A 238 -3.71 3.61 14.30
CA SER A 238 -3.52 2.69 15.45
C SER A 238 -4.77 2.58 16.36
N THR A 239 -5.42 3.71 16.66
CA THR A 239 -6.66 3.73 17.46
C THR A 239 -7.82 3.01 16.78
N ALA A 240 -7.96 3.17 15.46
CA ALA A 240 -8.97 2.47 14.67
C ALA A 240 -8.71 0.96 14.66
N PHE A 241 -7.45 0.53 14.51
CA PHE A 241 -7.09 -0.89 14.60
C PHE A 241 -7.32 -1.48 15.99
N SER A 242 -6.95 -0.77 17.06
CA SER A 242 -7.18 -1.21 18.45
C SER A 242 -8.68 -1.41 18.72
N THR A 243 -9.52 -0.53 18.16
CA THR A 243 -10.99 -0.66 18.28
C THR A 243 -11.51 -1.82 17.44
N ALA A 244 -11.01 -2.00 16.22
CA ALA A 244 -11.37 -3.13 15.37
C ALA A 244 -11.07 -4.48 16.04
N ILE A 245 -9.90 -4.57 16.67
CA ILE A 245 -9.48 -5.71 17.49
C ILE A 245 -10.51 -5.99 18.59
N GLU A 246 -10.89 -4.97 19.36
CA GLU A 246 -11.84 -5.12 20.48
C GLU A 246 -13.17 -5.72 20.02
N GLN A 247 -13.62 -5.35 18.83
CA GLN A 247 -14.93 -5.75 18.32
C GLN A 247 -14.91 -7.07 17.55
N SER A 248 -13.76 -7.49 17.02
CA SER A 248 -13.63 -8.69 16.17
C SER A 248 -12.98 -9.90 16.86
N TRP A 249 -12.15 -9.70 17.88
CA TRP A 249 -11.58 -10.80 18.67
C TRP A 249 -12.48 -11.20 19.82
N ILE A 250 -13.48 -12.05 19.52
CA ILE A 250 -14.37 -12.70 20.48
C ILE A 250 -13.90 -14.14 20.75
#